data_AF-A0A6N0NX46-F1
#
_entry.id   AF-A0A6N0NX46-F1
#
_cell.length_a   1.000
_cell.length_b   1.000
_cell.length_c   1.000
_cell.angle_alpha   90.00
_cell.angle_beta   90.00
_cell.angle_gamma   90.00
#
_symmetry.space_group_name_H-M   'P 1'
#
loop_
_entity.id
_entity.type
_entity.pdbx_description
1 polymer ?
#
loop_
_entity_poly.entity_id
_entity_poly.type
_entity_poly.pdbx_seq_one_letter_code
_entity_poly.pdbx_strand_id
1 'polypeptide(L)' 'MPKVITISDEAYEKLVKLKEGRSFSETIIELVQFYNANKRGRKEVLDQMFGVLTEEEAKDMEEEVSKFRKDFRARE' A
#
# COMPACT_ATOMS: atom_id res chain seq x y z
N MET A 1 28.42 14.51 1.82
CA MET A 1 29.36 13.40 1.52
C MET A 1 28.60 12.30 0.78
N PRO A 2 29.12 11.80 -0.34
CA PRO A 2 28.52 10.65 -1.03
C PRO A 2 28.57 9.40 -0.14
N LYS A 3 27.51 8.60 -0.20
CA LYS A 3 27.43 7.28 0.44
C LYS A 3 27.35 6.23 -0.67
N VAL A 4 28.14 5.17 -0.54
CA VAL A 4 28.11 4.05 -1.47
C VAL A 4 27.27 2.95 -0.86
N ILE A 5 26.33 2.43 -1.64
CA ILE A 5 25.52 1.27 -1.30
C ILE A 5 25.68 0.23 -2.40
N THR A 6 25.64 -1.04 -2.03
CA THR A 6 25.65 -2.16 -2.97
C THR A 6 24.24 -2.73 -3.04
N ILE A 7 23.76 -3.01 -4.25
CA ILE A 7 22.43 -3.58 -4.51
C ILE A 7 22.55 -4.72 -5.51
N SER A 8 21.54 -5.59 -5.58
CA SER A 8 21.51 -6.64 -6.59
C SER A 8 21.31 -6.07 -8.00
N ASP A 9 21.72 -6.82 -9.02
CA ASP A 9 21.54 -6.46 -10.42
C ASP A 9 20.05 -6.22 -10.75
N GLU A 10 19.16 -7.08 -10.21
CA GLU A 10 17.71 -6.92 -10.38
C GLU A 10 17.19 -5.58 -9.83
N ALA A 11 17.66 -5.17 -8.64
CA ALA A 11 17.28 -3.90 -8.05
C ALA A 11 17.82 -2.71 -8.87
N TYR A 12 19.05 -2.84 -9.38
CA TYR A 12 19.65 -1.85 -10.26
C TYR A 12 18.84 -1.66 -11.55
N GLU A 13 18.48 -2.74 -12.25
CA GLU A 13 17.68 -2.68 -13.47
C GLU A 13 16.32 -2.01 -13.27
N LYS A 14 15.66 -2.32 -12.16
CA LYS A 14 14.38 -1.67 -11.80
C LYS A 14 14.55 -0.18 -11.56
N LEU A 15 15.60 0.24 -10.85
CA LEU A 15 15.89 1.66 -10.62
C LEU A 15 16.24 2.40 -11.91
N VAL A 16 16.98 1.77 -12.83
CA VAL A 16 17.30 2.36 -14.14
C VAL A 16 16.04 2.68 -14.93
N LYS A 17 15.06 1.77 -14.94
CA LYS A 17 13.77 1.97 -15.62
C LYS A 17 12.96 3.13 -15.03
N LEU A 18 13.00 3.29 -13.70
CA LEU A 18 12.28 4.35 -12.98
C LEU A 18 12.94 5.74 -13.09
N LYS A 19 14.25 5.78 -13.35
CA LYS A 19 15.05 7.01 -13.32
C LYS A 19 14.65 8.00 -14.42
N GLU A 20 14.24 7.53 -15.59
CA GLU A 20 13.74 8.35 -16.73
C GLU A 20 14.56 9.65 -17.00
N GLY A 21 15.88 9.58 -16.84
CA GLY A 21 16.79 10.72 -17.05
C GLY A 21 17.20 11.51 -15.80
N ARG A 22 16.60 11.26 -14.63
CA ARG A 22 16.97 11.86 -13.33
C ARG A 22 18.21 11.24 -12.72
N SER A 23 18.65 11.65 -11.53
CA SER A 23 19.68 10.93 -10.76
C SER A 23 19.10 9.76 -9.95
N PHE A 24 19.93 8.77 -9.61
CA PHE A 24 19.51 7.69 -8.71
C PHE A 24 19.14 8.22 -7.32
N SER A 25 19.85 9.23 -6.82
CA SER A 25 19.55 9.84 -5.53
C SER A 25 18.15 10.45 -5.50
N GLU A 26 17.76 11.22 -6.53
CA GLU A 26 16.41 11.79 -6.65
C GLU A 26 15.35 10.70 -6.72
N THR A 27 15.58 9.68 -7.56
CA THR A 27 14.67 8.54 -7.72
C THR A 27 14.44 7.82 -6.38
N ILE A 28 15.51 7.59 -5.61
CA ILE A 28 15.43 6.95 -4.28
C ILE A 28 14.66 7.84 -3.29
N ILE A 29 14.94 9.15 -3.28
CA ILE A 29 14.23 10.10 -2.39
C ILE A 29 12.73 10.11 -2.70
N GLU A 30 12.35 10.20 -3.96
CA GLU A 30 10.95 10.17 -4.37
C GLU A 30 10.28 8.85 -4.04
N LEU A 31 10.94 7.71 -4.25
CA LEU A 31 10.40 6.40 -3.87
C LEU A 31 10.20 6.31 -2.35
N VAL A 32 11.11 6.86 -1.55
CA VAL A 32 10.97 6.91 -0.09
C VAL A 32 9.85 7.87 0.33
N GLN A 33 9.71 9.02 -0.34
CA GLN A 33 8.61 9.97 -0.09
C GLN A 33 7.26 9.39 -0.49
N PHE A 34 7.17 8.79 -1.68
CA PHE A 34 6.00 8.06 -2.16
C PHE A 34 5.68 6.93 -1.20
N TYR A 35 6.66 6.11 -0.83
CA TYR A 35 6.47 5.07 0.17
C TYR A 35 5.98 5.66 1.48
N ASN A 36 6.58 6.70 2.06
CA ASN A 36 6.11 7.28 3.32
C ASN A 36 4.71 7.93 3.23
N ALA A 37 4.39 8.56 2.10
CA ALA A 37 3.08 9.14 1.83
C ALA A 37 2.00 8.06 1.67
N ASN A 38 2.36 6.89 1.13
CA ASN A 38 1.44 5.77 0.86
C ASN A 38 1.53 4.63 1.90
N LYS A 39 2.54 4.64 2.77
CA LYS A 39 2.77 3.68 3.88
C LYS A 39 1.73 3.89 4.97
N ARG A 40 1.18 5.11 5.07
CA ARG A 40 -0.09 5.33 5.77
C ARG A 40 -1.21 4.82 4.88
N GLY A 41 -1.35 3.48 4.88
CA GLY A 41 -2.67 2.86 4.87
C GLY A 41 -3.51 3.68 5.85
N ARG A 42 -4.43 4.43 5.27
CA ARG A 42 -5.17 5.50 5.89
C ARG A 42 -5.91 4.99 7.13
N LYS A 43 -5.34 5.07 8.34
CA LYS A 43 -6.18 4.93 9.53
C LYS A 43 -7.16 6.10 9.55
N GLU A 44 -6.67 7.34 9.41
CA GLU A 44 -7.54 8.52 9.35
C GLU A 44 -8.49 8.56 8.15
N VAL A 45 -8.12 8.02 6.98
CA VAL A 45 -9.03 8.04 5.82
C VAL A 45 -9.84 6.75 5.65
N LEU A 46 -9.47 5.62 6.26
CA LEU A 46 -10.44 4.54 6.50
C LEU A 46 -11.47 5.02 7.54
N ASP A 47 -11.04 5.72 8.59
CA ASP A 47 -11.91 6.34 9.60
C ASP A 47 -12.81 7.44 8.98
N GLN A 48 -12.31 8.26 8.03
CA GLN A 48 -13.14 9.24 7.31
C GLN A 48 -14.03 8.65 6.22
N MET A 49 -13.61 7.56 5.56
CA MET A 49 -14.39 6.96 4.46
C MET A 49 -15.52 6.07 4.96
N PHE A 50 -15.34 5.37 6.09
CA PHE A 50 -16.33 4.44 6.63
C PHE A 50 -17.00 4.92 7.92
N GLY A 51 -16.50 6.00 8.55
CA GLY A 51 -16.94 6.40 9.89
C GLY A 51 -16.58 5.36 10.94
N VAL A 52 -16.62 5.74 12.21
CA VAL A 52 -16.61 4.74 13.30
C VAL A 52 -17.99 4.09 13.28
N LEU A 53 -18.08 2.86 12.77
CA LEU A 53 -19.32 2.08 12.85
C LEU A 53 -19.79 2.04 14.31
N THR A 54 -21.06 2.35 14.53
CA THR A 54 -21.71 2.05 15.81
C THR A 54 -21.68 0.53 16.05
N GLU A 55 -21.82 0.08 17.30
CA GLU A 55 -21.81 -1.37 17.60
C GLU A 55 -22.87 -2.15 16.82
N GLU A 56 -23.99 -1.51 16.48
CA GLU A 56 -25.07 -2.08 15.69
C GLU A 56 -24.66 -2.23 14.22
N GLU A 57 -24.13 -1.18 13.60
CA GLU A 57 -23.63 -1.23 12.22
C GLU A 57 -22.45 -2.20 12.04
N ALA A 58 -21.61 -2.32 13.07
CA ALA A 58 -20.52 -3.29 13.08
C ALA A 58 -21.03 -4.74 13.10
N LYS A 59 -22.08 -5.02 13.88
CA LYS A 59 -22.71 -6.34 13.92
C LYS A 59 -23.38 -6.70 12.60
N ASP A 60 -24.11 -5.76 12.01
CA ASP A 60 -24.81 -5.99 10.73
C ASP A 60 -23.81 -6.29 9.60
N MET A 61 -22.70 -5.54 9.56
CA MET A 61 -21.62 -5.78 8.61
C MET A 61 -20.95 -7.15 8.85
N GLU A 62 -20.75 -7.56 10.10
CA GLU A 62 -20.15 -8.85 10.44
C GLU A 62 -21.05 -10.02 9.98
N GLU A 63 -22.37 -9.88 10.11
CA GLU A 63 -23.34 -10.85 9.60
C GLU A 63 -23.33 -10.95 8.07
N GLU A 64 -23.27 -9.83 7.36
CA GLU A 64 -23.17 -9.81 5.89
C GLU A 64 -21.90 -10.50 5.39
N VAL A 65 -20.75 -10.17 5.98
CA VAL A 65 -19.47 -10.78 5.61
C VAL A 65 -19.49 -12.29 5.88
N SER A 66 -20.10 -12.71 7.00
CA SER A 66 -20.24 -14.12 7.35
C SER A 66 -21.11 -14.88 6.34
N LYS A 67 -22.24 -14.30 5.91
CA LYS A 67 -23.10 -14.88 4.86
C LYS A 67 -22.37 -14.95 3.53
N PHE A 68 -21.75 -13.85 3.09
CA PHE A 68 -20.98 -13.81 1.85
C PHE A 68 -19.90 -14.89 1.83
N ARG A 69 -19.12 -15.06 2.90
CA ARG A 69 -18.07 -16.09 2.98
C ARG A 69 -18.62 -17.52 2.91
N LYS A 70 -19.80 -17.77 3.49
CA LYS A 70 -20.46 -19.09 3.44
C LYS A 70 -21.01 -19.39 2.05
N ASP A 71 -21.53 -18.38 1.37
CA ASP A 71 -22.16 -18.51 0.06
C ASP A 71 -21.15 -18.41 -1.09
N PHE A 72 -19.94 -17.90 -0.82
CA PHE A 72 -18.86 -17.82 -1.78
C PHE A 72 -18.30 -19.21 -2.10
N ARG A 73 -18.83 -19.81 -3.17
CA ARG A 73 -18.25 -20.98 -3.81
C ARG A 73 -17.36 -20.53 -4.96
N ALA A 74 -16.06 -20.71 -4.82
CA ALA A 74 -15.15 -20.60 -5.95
C ALA A 74 -15.59 -21.64 -6.99
N ARG A 75 -15.87 -21.20 -8.22
CA ARG A 75 -16.12 -22.11 -9.33
C ARG A 75 -14.79 -22.79 -9.67
N GLU A 76 -14.68 -24.09 -9.39
CA GLU A 76 -13.67 -24.98 -9.98
C GLU A 76 -14.03 -25.34 -11.43
#